data_AF-A0A5N5JS40-F1
#
_entry.id   AF-A0A5N5JS40-F1
#
_cell.length_a   1.000
_cell.length_b   1.000
_cell.length_c   1.000
_cell.angle_alpha   90.00
_cell.angle_beta   90.00
_cell.angle_gamma   90.00
#
_symmetry.space_group_name_H-M   'P 1'
#
loop_
_entity.id
_entity.type
_entity.pdbx_description
1 polymer ?
#
loop_
_entity_poly.entity_id
_entity_poly.type
_entity_poly.pdbx_seq_one_letter_code
_entity_poly.pdbx_strand_id
1 'polypeptide(L)'
;MSSTTSSLLSGLIPEGKHLQTRIILAMQVRNKRRHELENPFWQFTAVQFSALVVMPLDRLCMIADPDNGLSALFDGEGGDIRQLKRPCHRRMAEERDKCLSRDRRQCVVTSSTDPGCCHIMPGRFKQDRAGTRTVPQLRHSMAALFGDRSWLMYEYHDWDTVASTDRHWNMLTIDHELLDEGGRRFWALKYERMTTREDGKFLLEGRFFWLRRRNGSPLEEVDPLLDGPRFLRQLAGLHGSPGKGSQPLVSGRAFEVSLETKREAEKMKSMMEFQWACAVIAAMSGAGRPEDMDPDIHQAKCARRRVIAWLKAVKAAGPEAPREDNMAES
;
A
#
# COMPACT_ATOMS: atom_id res chain seq x y z
N MET A 1 -36.03 -1.54 -1.88
CA MET A 1 -34.98 -1.78 -2.91
C MET A 1 -33.65 -1.88 -2.19
N SER A 2 -33.16 -3.10 -1.98
CA SER A 2 -31.94 -3.39 -1.22
C SER A 2 -30.73 -3.09 -2.10
N SER A 3 -29.95 -2.07 -1.73
CA SER A 3 -28.65 -1.77 -2.35
C SER A 3 -27.64 -2.80 -1.87
N THR A 4 -27.53 -3.92 -2.57
CA THR A 4 -26.38 -4.83 -2.47
C THR A 4 -25.17 -4.20 -3.15
N THR A 5 -24.60 -3.17 -2.52
CA THR A 5 -23.18 -2.86 -2.72
C THR A 5 -22.38 -3.96 -2.03
N SER A 6 -22.26 -5.11 -2.70
CA SER A 6 -21.30 -6.14 -2.35
C SER A 6 -19.93 -5.46 -2.22
N SER A 7 -19.38 -5.47 -1.01
CA SER A 7 -18.06 -4.94 -0.72
C SER A 7 -17.02 -5.83 -1.41
N LEU A 8 -16.80 -5.59 -2.70
CA LEU A 8 -15.82 -6.27 -3.56
C LEU A 8 -14.37 -6.13 -3.05
N LEU A 9 -14.15 -5.39 -1.95
CA LEU A 9 -12.83 -5.18 -1.32
C LEU A 9 -12.72 -5.78 0.08
N SER A 10 -13.74 -6.52 0.53
CA SER A 10 -13.57 -7.50 1.61
C SER A 10 -12.53 -8.60 1.27
N GLY A 11 -12.12 -8.71 0.00
CA GLY A 11 -11.23 -9.74 -0.57
C GLY A 11 -9.85 -9.32 -1.08
N LEU A 12 -9.18 -8.30 -0.49
CA LEU A 12 -7.75 -8.05 -0.79
C LEU A 12 -6.83 -9.22 -0.40
N ILE A 13 -7.31 -10.09 0.50
CA ILE A 13 -6.77 -11.44 0.67
C ILE A 13 -7.66 -12.36 -0.16
N PRO A 14 -7.13 -13.05 -1.18
CA PRO A 14 -7.91 -13.96 -2.01
C PRO A 14 -8.55 -15.04 -1.14
N GLU A 15 -9.83 -15.30 -1.35
CA GLU A 15 -10.44 -16.52 -0.83
C GLU A 15 -9.66 -17.74 -1.37
N GLY A 16 -9.58 -18.80 -0.57
CA GLY A 16 -8.75 -19.97 -0.89
C GLY A 16 -9.00 -20.60 -2.27
N LYS A 17 -10.19 -20.39 -2.86
CA LYS A 17 -10.53 -20.87 -4.21
C LYS A 17 -9.83 -20.11 -5.33
N HIS A 18 -9.51 -18.83 -5.16
CA HIS A 18 -8.84 -18.01 -6.18
C HIS A 18 -7.31 -18.17 -6.14
N LEU A 19 -6.83 -18.99 -5.21
CA LEU A 19 -5.43 -19.11 -4.86
C LEU A 19 -4.60 -19.82 -5.92
N GLN A 20 -5.09 -20.98 -6.35
CA GLN A 20 -4.46 -21.76 -7.40
C GLN A 20 -4.47 -21.02 -8.73
N THR A 21 -5.57 -20.33 -9.03
CA THR A 21 -5.69 -19.45 -10.20
C THR A 21 -4.59 -18.39 -10.20
N ARG A 22 -4.33 -17.74 -9.07
CA ARG A 22 -3.27 -16.72 -8.97
C ARG A 22 -1.87 -17.28 -9.19
N ILE A 23 -1.57 -18.48 -8.67
CA ILE A 23 -0.29 -19.14 -8.96
C ILE A 23 -0.15 -19.40 -10.46
N ILE A 24 -1.18 -19.96 -11.09
CA ILE A 24 -1.18 -20.27 -12.54
C ILE A 24 -0.97 -18.99 -13.36
N LEU A 25 -1.71 -17.93 -13.06
CA LEU A 25 -1.58 -16.66 -13.75
C LEU A 25 -0.18 -16.04 -13.52
N ALA A 26 0.36 -16.12 -12.30
CA ALA A 26 1.73 -15.65 -12.03
C ALA A 26 2.78 -16.44 -12.83
N MET A 27 2.60 -17.76 -13.01
CA MET A 27 3.47 -18.56 -13.88
C MET A 27 3.40 -18.11 -15.34
N GLN A 28 2.19 -17.80 -15.84
CA GLN A 28 2.01 -17.27 -17.19
C GLN A 28 2.71 -15.92 -17.35
N VAL A 29 2.53 -14.99 -16.41
CA VAL A 29 3.24 -13.70 -16.38
C VAL A 29 4.76 -13.89 -16.37
N ARG A 30 5.27 -14.84 -15.58
CA ARG A 30 6.71 -15.16 -15.56
C ARG A 30 7.21 -15.66 -16.91
N ASN A 31 6.54 -16.64 -17.49
CA ASN A 31 6.96 -17.25 -18.75
C ASN A 31 6.96 -16.23 -19.89
N LYS A 32 5.95 -15.37 -19.91
CA LYS A 32 5.89 -14.23 -20.83
C LYS A 32 7.05 -13.27 -20.63
N ARG A 33 7.37 -12.90 -19.38
CA ARG A 33 8.50 -12.01 -19.10
C ARG A 33 9.85 -12.63 -19.48
N ARG A 34 10.02 -13.94 -19.26
CA ARG A 34 11.21 -14.69 -19.72
C ARG A 34 11.39 -14.61 -21.24
N HIS A 35 10.28 -14.70 -21.97
CA HIS A 35 10.29 -14.58 -23.42
C HIS A 35 10.61 -13.15 -23.87
N GLU A 36 9.94 -12.13 -23.31
CA GLU A 36 10.19 -10.71 -23.62
C GLU A 36 11.64 -10.27 -23.34
N LEU A 37 12.25 -10.81 -22.28
CA LEU A 37 13.63 -10.48 -21.88
C LEU A 37 14.69 -11.40 -22.49
N GLU A 38 14.28 -12.39 -23.30
CA GLU A 38 15.16 -13.46 -23.80
C GLU A 38 15.98 -14.15 -22.69
N ASN A 39 15.42 -14.21 -21.48
CA ASN A 39 16.09 -14.75 -20.29
C ASN A 39 15.25 -15.89 -19.67
N PRO A 40 15.57 -17.17 -19.96
CA PRO A 40 14.80 -18.31 -19.46
C PRO A 40 14.93 -18.51 -17.94
N PHE A 41 15.90 -17.88 -17.29
CA PHE A 41 16.18 -18.00 -15.86
C PHE A 41 15.53 -16.91 -15.03
N TRP A 42 14.96 -15.86 -15.64
CA TRP A 42 14.34 -14.77 -14.91
C TRP A 42 13.27 -15.27 -13.92
N GLN A 43 13.28 -14.74 -12.71
CA GLN A 43 12.32 -15.05 -11.65
C GLN A 43 11.74 -13.75 -11.08
N PHE A 44 10.58 -13.86 -10.43
CA PHE A 44 10.08 -12.75 -9.63
C PHE A 44 10.95 -12.57 -8.41
N THR A 45 11.12 -11.34 -7.98
CA THR A 45 11.46 -11.07 -6.57
C THR A 45 10.25 -11.31 -5.67
N ALA A 46 10.50 -11.56 -4.38
CA ALA A 46 9.45 -11.72 -3.38
C ALA A 46 8.47 -10.55 -3.34
N VAL A 47 8.94 -9.32 -3.59
CA VAL A 47 8.08 -8.15 -3.68
C VAL A 47 7.19 -8.14 -4.92
N GLN A 48 7.72 -8.52 -6.09
CA GLN A 48 6.93 -8.60 -7.32
C GLN A 48 5.87 -9.69 -7.21
N PHE A 49 6.26 -10.87 -6.72
CA PHE A 49 5.31 -11.97 -6.53
C PHE A 49 4.21 -11.61 -5.52
N SER A 50 4.57 -10.96 -4.40
CA SER A 50 3.58 -10.49 -3.42
C SER A 50 2.59 -9.49 -4.02
N ALA A 51 3.05 -8.59 -4.90
CA ALA A 51 2.16 -7.65 -5.59
C ALA A 51 1.17 -8.37 -6.51
N LEU A 52 1.62 -9.38 -7.28
CA LEU A 52 0.73 -10.18 -8.13
C LEU A 52 -0.32 -10.95 -7.31
N VAL A 53 0.06 -11.46 -6.14
CA VAL A 53 -0.88 -12.18 -5.26
C VAL A 53 -1.98 -11.26 -4.71
N VAL A 54 -1.67 -10.01 -4.40
CA VAL A 54 -2.63 -9.03 -3.82
C VAL A 54 -3.44 -8.30 -4.90
N MET A 55 -2.96 -8.28 -6.14
CA MET A 55 -3.63 -7.65 -7.29
C MET A 55 -5.06 -8.16 -7.51
N PRO A 56 -6.01 -7.35 -7.99
CA PRO A 56 -7.32 -7.84 -8.42
C PRO A 56 -7.20 -8.95 -9.47
N LEU A 57 -8.05 -9.97 -9.40
CA LEU A 57 -7.91 -11.17 -10.24
C LEU A 57 -8.13 -10.86 -11.73
N ASP A 58 -9.12 -10.01 -12.03
CA ASP A 58 -9.39 -9.47 -13.36
C ASP A 58 -8.13 -8.81 -13.97
N ARG A 59 -7.40 -8.02 -13.16
CA ARG A 59 -6.15 -7.40 -13.61
C ARG A 59 -5.03 -8.40 -13.81
N LEU A 60 -4.89 -9.35 -12.90
CA LEU A 60 -3.89 -10.40 -13.06
C LEU A 60 -4.15 -11.24 -14.32
N CYS A 61 -5.41 -11.53 -14.63
CA CYS A 61 -5.80 -12.18 -15.89
C CYS A 61 -5.40 -11.34 -17.11
N MET A 62 -5.71 -10.04 -17.12
CA MET A 62 -5.30 -9.15 -18.22
C MET A 62 -3.79 -9.14 -18.44
N ILE A 63 -2.99 -9.13 -17.37
CA ILE A 63 -1.52 -9.08 -17.47
C ILE A 63 -0.95 -10.43 -17.95
N ALA A 64 -1.57 -11.53 -17.53
CA ALA A 64 -1.20 -12.89 -17.93
C ALA A 64 -1.58 -13.22 -19.38
N ASP A 65 -2.54 -12.50 -19.96
CA ASP A 65 -2.96 -12.63 -21.36
C ASP A 65 -1.76 -12.42 -22.30
N PRO A 66 -1.46 -13.36 -23.21
CA PRO A 66 -0.35 -13.23 -24.15
C PRO A 66 -0.44 -12.01 -25.07
N ASP A 67 -1.65 -11.51 -25.34
CA ASP A 67 -1.88 -10.41 -26.30
C ASP A 67 -1.66 -9.02 -25.69
N ASN A 68 -1.58 -8.91 -24.37
CA ASN A 68 -1.35 -7.65 -23.67
C ASN A 68 0.16 -7.41 -23.44
N GLY A 69 0.66 -6.17 -23.40
CA GLY A 69 2.06 -5.89 -23.01
C GLY A 69 2.28 -5.89 -21.49
N LEU A 70 3.44 -6.36 -20.99
CA LEU A 70 3.81 -6.24 -19.56
C LEU A 70 4.38 -4.87 -19.16
N SER A 71 4.61 -3.98 -20.12
CA SER A 71 5.33 -2.73 -19.92
C SER A 71 4.73 -1.83 -18.84
N ALA A 72 3.40 -1.82 -18.70
CA ALA A 72 2.71 -1.01 -17.71
C ALA A 72 3.00 -1.39 -16.24
N LEU A 73 3.51 -2.60 -15.97
CA LEU A 73 3.77 -3.07 -14.60
C LEU A 73 5.18 -2.73 -14.08
N PHE A 74 6.16 -2.68 -14.98
CA PHE A 74 7.59 -2.66 -14.63
C PHE A 74 8.35 -1.46 -15.21
N ASP A 75 7.84 -0.86 -16.29
CA ASP A 75 8.56 0.18 -17.02
C ASP A 75 8.01 1.56 -16.61
N GLY A 76 8.42 2.01 -15.42
CA GLY A 76 8.07 3.34 -14.92
C GLY A 76 9.03 4.39 -15.47
N GLU A 77 8.70 5.03 -16.59
CA GLU A 77 9.44 6.19 -17.08
C GLU A 77 9.34 7.38 -16.12
N GLY A 78 10.49 7.98 -15.82
CA GLY A 78 10.58 9.12 -14.91
C GLY A 78 10.19 10.42 -15.60
N GLY A 79 8.99 10.93 -15.33
CA GLY A 79 8.59 12.26 -15.78
C GLY A 79 9.41 13.40 -15.16
N ASP A 80 9.69 14.44 -15.95
CA ASP A 80 10.32 15.68 -15.50
C ASP A 80 9.26 16.65 -14.96
N ILE A 81 9.47 17.18 -13.74
CA ILE A 81 8.54 18.11 -13.10
C ILE A 81 9.32 19.26 -12.44
N ARG A 82 8.92 20.49 -12.82
CA ARG A 82 9.49 21.76 -12.34
C ARG A 82 9.02 22.13 -10.93
N GLN A 83 9.79 23.05 -10.34
CA GLN A 83 9.78 23.60 -8.98
C GLN A 83 8.48 23.50 -8.16
N LEU A 84 8.51 22.60 -7.17
CA LEU A 84 7.47 22.42 -6.15
C LEU A 84 7.64 23.38 -4.96
N LYS A 85 6.58 24.11 -4.59
CA LYS A 85 6.54 24.99 -3.39
C LYS A 85 6.29 24.16 -2.12
N ARG A 86 7.10 24.36 -1.08
CA ARG A 86 6.92 23.68 0.22
C ARG A 86 5.57 24.07 0.87
N PRO A 87 4.91 23.15 1.59
CA PRO A 87 3.69 23.46 2.34
C PRO A 87 4.01 24.36 3.52
N CYS A 88 3.11 25.28 3.87
CA CYS A 88 3.24 26.08 5.09
C CYS A 88 2.94 25.23 6.34
N HIS A 89 3.78 25.30 7.36
CA HIS A 89 3.63 24.55 8.62
C HIS A 89 2.27 24.75 9.30
N ARG A 90 1.68 25.94 9.14
CA ARG A 90 0.37 26.31 9.68
C ARG A 90 -0.77 25.42 9.14
N ARG A 91 -0.77 25.11 7.84
CA ARG A 91 -1.82 24.29 7.21
C ARG A 91 -1.83 22.86 7.75
N MET A 92 -0.66 22.30 8.09
CA MET A 92 -0.59 20.96 8.69
C MET A 92 -1.18 20.93 10.10
N ALA A 93 -0.97 21.98 10.90
CA ALA A 93 -1.55 22.07 12.24
C ALA A 93 -3.09 22.14 12.18
N GLU A 94 -3.63 22.95 11.28
CA GLU A 94 -5.09 23.06 11.08
C GLU A 94 -5.73 21.73 10.65
N GLU A 95 -5.11 20.99 9.73
CA GLU A 95 -5.62 19.67 9.32
C GLU A 95 -5.48 18.61 10.41
N ARG A 96 -4.44 18.71 11.24
CA ARG A 96 -4.29 17.88 12.44
C ARG A 96 -5.40 18.17 13.47
N ASP A 97 -5.71 19.43 13.72
CA ASP A 97 -6.77 19.83 14.64
C ASP A 97 -8.15 19.38 14.15
N LYS A 98 -8.40 19.43 12.83
CA LYS A 98 -9.60 18.83 12.22
C LYS A 98 -9.67 17.32 12.46
N CYS A 99 -8.57 16.60 12.27
CA CYS A 99 -8.48 15.16 12.55
C CYS A 99 -8.80 14.85 14.02
N LEU A 100 -8.15 15.55 14.96
CA LEU A 100 -8.40 15.41 16.39
C LEU A 100 -9.86 15.71 16.75
N SER A 101 -10.43 16.78 16.19
CA SER A 101 -11.81 17.19 16.48
C SER A 101 -12.82 16.18 15.94
N ARG A 102 -12.61 15.67 14.71
CA ARG A 102 -13.42 14.62 14.08
C ARG A 102 -13.47 13.37 14.96
N ASP A 103 -12.32 12.95 15.45
CA ASP A 103 -12.17 11.72 16.23
C ASP A 103 -12.37 11.95 17.74
N ARG A 104 -12.99 13.08 18.13
CA ARG A 104 -13.29 13.47 19.53
C ARG A 104 -12.08 13.42 20.46
N ARG A 105 -10.89 13.69 19.92
CA ARG A 105 -9.60 13.62 20.62
C ARG A 105 -9.36 12.26 21.28
N GLN A 106 -9.88 11.20 20.68
CA GLN A 106 -9.66 9.82 21.12
C GLN A 106 -9.01 9.01 20.01
N CYS A 107 -8.21 8.00 20.34
CA CYS A 107 -7.73 7.05 19.33
C CYS A 107 -8.91 6.30 18.72
N VAL A 108 -9.04 6.27 17.39
CA VAL A 108 -10.15 5.58 16.72
C VAL A 108 -10.16 4.07 17.00
N VAL A 109 -9.01 3.48 17.31
CA VAL A 109 -8.88 2.03 17.55
C VAL A 109 -9.01 1.68 19.03
N THR A 110 -8.29 2.37 19.92
CA THR A 110 -8.20 2.02 21.35
C THR A 110 -9.13 2.86 22.24
N SER A 111 -9.69 3.95 21.71
CA SER A 111 -10.42 4.97 22.46
C SER A 111 -9.59 5.71 23.54
N SER A 112 -8.26 5.58 23.51
CA SER A 112 -7.33 6.32 24.37
C SER A 112 -7.51 7.83 24.22
N THR A 113 -7.49 8.57 25.34
CA THR A 113 -7.78 10.02 25.41
C THR A 113 -6.57 10.91 25.15
N ASP A 114 -5.38 10.32 24.98
CA ASP A 114 -4.16 11.04 24.59
C ASP A 114 -3.62 10.50 23.25
N PRO A 115 -4.34 10.73 22.12
CA PRO A 115 -3.91 10.20 20.84
C PRO A 115 -2.96 11.16 20.10
N GLY A 116 -2.04 10.57 19.34
CA GLY A 116 -1.37 11.27 18.25
C GLY A 116 -2.21 11.26 16.96
N CYS A 117 -1.80 12.05 15.97
CA CYS A 117 -2.33 11.91 14.60
C CYS A 117 -1.25 11.32 13.70
N CYS A 118 -1.60 10.29 12.94
CA CYS A 118 -0.76 9.79 11.86
C CYS A 118 -1.47 9.84 10.52
N HIS A 119 -0.68 9.95 9.46
CA HIS A 119 -1.20 9.77 8.13
C HIS A 119 -1.49 8.29 7.86
N ILE A 120 -2.59 8.00 7.16
CA ILE A 120 -2.91 6.65 6.66
C ILE A 120 -1.90 6.30 5.56
N MET A 121 -1.83 7.14 4.53
CA MET A 121 -0.75 7.12 3.55
C MET A 121 0.27 8.23 3.88
N PRO A 122 1.56 7.91 3.99
CA PRO A 122 2.60 8.88 4.34
C PRO A 122 2.59 10.14 3.46
N GLY A 123 2.37 11.32 4.03
CA GLY A 123 2.31 12.59 3.27
C GLY A 123 3.61 13.03 2.58
N ARG A 124 4.75 12.38 2.88
CA ARG A 124 6.08 12.78 2.41
C ARG A 124 6.52 12.18 1.06
N PHE A 125 5.60 11.65 0.24
CA PHE A 125 5.96 11.26 -1.14
C PHE A 125 6.40 12.45 -2.00
N LYS A 126 6.13 13.70 -1.58
CA LYS A 126 6.40 14.90 -2.40
C LYS A 126 7.25 16.00 -1.74
N GLN A 127 7.92 15.71 -0.62
CA GLN A 127 8.64 16.75 0.14
C GLN A 127 10.10 16.96 -0.30
N ASP A 128 10.66 16.10 -1.14
CA ASP A 128 12.03 16.23 -1.68
C ASP A 128 12.07 15.91 -3.19
N ARG A 129 13.12 16.35 -3.89
CA ARG A 129 13.36 16.07 -5.33
C ARG A 129 13.46 14.57 -5.65
N ALA A 130 13.61 13.70 -4.64
CA ALA A 130 13.59 12.26 -4.82
C ALA A 130 12.15 11.69 -4.80
N GLY A 131 11.25 12.33 -4.04
CA GLY A 131 9.82 12.04 -3.99
C GLY A 131 9.08 12.27 -5.31
N THR A 132 9.49 13.28 -6.09
CA THR A 132 8.89 13.56 -7.41
C THR A 132 9.07 12.43 -8.42
N ARG A 133 10.16 11.66 -8.34
CA ARG A 133 10.35 10.45 -9.17
C ARG A 133 9.51 9.27 -8.72
N THR A 134 9.04 9.27 -7.47
CA THR A 134 8.24 8.16 -6.92
C THR A 134 6.75 8.30 -7.19
N VAL A 135 6.26 9.51 -7.52
CA VAL A 135 4.83 9.75 -7.81
C VAL A 135 4.36 9.04 -9.10
N PRO A 136 5.06 9.10 -10.25
CA PRO A 136 4.68 8.33 -11.44
C PRO A 136 4.67 6.82 -11.19
N GLN A 137 5.68 6.32 -10.48
CA GLN A 137 5.80 4.89 -10.14
C GLN A 137 4.69 4.44 -9.20
N LEU A 138 4.33 5.28 -8.22
CA LEU A 138 3.19 5.09 -7.35
C LEU A 138 1.87 5.07 -8.14
N ARG A 139 1.76 5.92 -9.18
CA ARG A 139 0.62 5.94 -10.11
C ARG A 139 0.49 4.62 -10.89
N HIS A 140 1.56 4.12 -11.52
CA HIS A 140 1.52 2.82 -12.22
C HIS A 140 1.21 1.67 -11.26
N SER A 141 1.86 1.68 -10.10
CA SER A 141 1.60 0.76 -8.99
C SER A 141 0.14 0.77 -8.53
N MET A 142 -0.46 1.94 -8.40
CA MET A 142 -1.86 2.10 -8.04
C MET A 142 -2.79 1.62 -9.16
N ALA A 143 -2.50 1.93 -10.42
CA ALA A 143 -3.26 1.41 -11.55
C ALA A 143 -3.22 -0.12 -11.59
N ALA A 144 -2.05 -0.72 -11.31
CA ALA A 144 -1.91 -2.16 -11.24
C ALA A 144 -2.71 -2.77 -10.08
N LEU A 145 -2.67 -2.16 -8.89
CA LEU A 145 -3.34 -2.68 -7.69
C LEU A 145 -4.84 -2.38 -7.60
N PHE A 146 -5.31 -1.30 -8.23
CA PHE A 146 -6.70 -0.82 -8.10
C PHE A 146 -7.46 -0.76 -9.42
N GLY A 147 -6.80 -1.06 -10.55
CA GLY A 147 -7.41 -1.09 -11.86
C GLY A 147 -8.06 0.24 -12.24
N ASP A 148 -9.31 0.17 -12.68
CA ASP A 148 -10.04 1.36 -13.15
C ASP A 148 -10.25 2.35 -12.00
N ARG A 149 -10.36 1.88 -10.75
CA ARG A 149 -10.55 2.75 -9.58
C ARG A 149 -9.33 3.60 -9.23
N SER A 150 -8.20 3.40 -9.92
CA SER A 150 -7.06 4.31 -9.79
C SER A 150 -7.43 5.76 -10.12
N TRP A 151 -8.48 6.01 -10.93
CA TRP A 151 -9.01 7.35 -11.17
C TRP A 151 -9.51 8.05 -9.90
N LEU A 152 -10.05 7.34 -8.90
CA LEU A 152 -10.46 7.95 -7.63
C LEU A 152 -9.26 8.59 -6.93
N MET A 153 -8.07 8.03 -7.12
CA MET A 153 -6.84 8.63 -6.61
C MET A 153 -6.36 9.79 -7.50
N TYR A 154 -6.57 9.75 -8.81
CA TYR A 154 -6.16 10.86 -9.71
C TYR A 154 -7.08 12.07 -9.65
N GLU A 155 -8.39 11.87 -9.59
CA GLU A 155 -9.37 12.95 -9.57
C GLU A 155 -9.42 13.67 -8.21
N TYR A 156 -9.06 12.97 -7.13
CA TYR A 156 -9.15 13.52 -5.78
C TYR A 156 -7.86 14.03 -5.20
N HIS A 157 -6.73 13.67 -5.79
CA HIS A 157 -5.44 14.19 -5.40
C HIS A 157 -4.92 14.97 -6.58
N ASP A 158 -4.89 16.28 -6.41
CA ASP A 158 -4.02 17.14 -7.19
C ASP A 158 -2.58 16.63 -6.93
N TRP A 159 -2.16 15.67 -7.76
CA TRP A 159 -0.89 14.99 -7.57
C TRP A 159 0.28 15.94 -7.86
N ASP A 160 0.00 17.07 -8.49
CA ASP A 160 0.97 18.10 -8.84
C ASP A 160 1.16 19.12 -7.70
N THR A 161 0.18 19.23 -6.79
CA THR A 161 0.30 20.08 -5.59
C THR A 161 1.00 19.36 -4.43
N VAL A 162 2.04 20.01 -3.88
CA VAL A 162 2.74 19.56 -2.67
C VAL A 162 1.78 19.57 -1.47
N ALA A 163 1.84 18.53 -0.64
CA ALA A 163 0.96 18.35 0.52
C ALA A 163 -0.54 18.30 0.20
N SER A 164 -0.92 17.97 -1.05
CA SER A 164 -2.31 17.73 -1.38
C SER A 164 -2.94 16.59 -0.56
N THR A 165 -2.11 15.70 -0.02
CA THR A 165 -2.49 14.57 0.86
C THR A 165 -2.33 14.87 2.35
N ASP A 166 -1.79 16.03 2.75
CA ASP A 166 -1.66 16.42 4.17
C ASP A 166 -2.99 17.00 4.65
N ARG A 167 -4.02 16.16 4.65
CA ARG A 167 -5.40 16.51 4.95
C ARG A 167 -5.98 15.55 5.97
N HIS A 168 -6.94 16.02 6.76
CA HIS A 168 -7.55 15.22 7.82
C HIS A 168 -8.20 13.92 7.30
N TRP A 169 -8.68 13.87 6.05
CA TRP A 169 -9.20 12.62 5.43
C TRP A 169 -8.11 11.57 5.14
N ASN A 170 -6.82 11.94 5.17
CA ASN A 170 -5.68 11.02 5.10
C ASN A 170 -5.00 10.88 6.48
N MET A 171 -5.67 11.24 7.57
CA MET A 171 -5.15 11.14 8.92
C MET A 171 -6.12 10.39 9.83
N LEU A 172 -5.58 9.72 10.84
CA LEU A 172 -6.33 9.09 11.93
C LEU A 172 -5.69 9.46 13.26
N THR A 173 -6.53 9.58 14.29
CA THR A 173 -6.05 9.59 15.67
C THR A 173 -5.71 8.19 16.13
N ILE A 174 -4.45 7.98 16.48
CA ILE A 174 -3.89 6.68 16.85
C ILE A 174 -3.10 6.83 18.16
N ASP A 175 -3.18 5.81 19.00
CA ASP A 175 -2.44 5.73 20.26
C ASP A 175 -0.93 5.89 20.04
N HIS A 176 -0.24 6.59 20.93
CA HIS A 176 1.21 6.79 20.86
C HIS A 176 1.98 5.46 20.83
N GLU A 177 1.53 4.44 21.57
CA GLU A 177 2.15 3.12 21.55
C GLU A 177 2.08 2.49 20.15
N LEU A 178 0.96 2.67 19.42
CA LEU A 178 0.82 2.17 18.06
C LEU A 178 1.67 2.94 17.05
N LEU A 179 1.92 4.23 17.30
CA LEU A 179 2.84 5.03 16.50
C LEU A 179 4.28 4.54 16.66
N ASP A 180 4.69 4.28 17.90
CA ASP A 180 6.04 3.82 18.24
C ASP A 180 6.26 2.36 17.81
N GLU A 181 5.27 1.50 18.04
CA GLU A 181 5.28 0.13 17.56
C GLU A 181 5.21 0.04 16.03
N GLY A 182 4.70 1.06 15.34
CA GLY A 182 4.75 1.16 13.88
C GLY A 182 6.16 1.10 13.29
N GLY A 183 7.22 1.29 14.10
CA GLY A 183 8.59 1.01 13.68
C GLY A 183 9.02 -0.46 13.83
N ARG A 184 8.44 -1.19 14.79
CA ARG A 184 8.89 -2.53 15.21
C ARG A 184 7.95 -3.65 14.78
N ARG A 185 6.67 -3.37 14.67
CA ARG A 185 5.59 -4.29 14.32
C ARG A 185 4.82 -3.77 13.11
N PHE A 186 4.40 -4.70 12.27
CA PHE A 186 3.66 -4.40 11.07
C PHE A 186 2.18 -4.41 11.38
N TRP A 187 1.47 -3.32 11.07
CA TRP A 187 0.03 -3.24 11.18
C TRP A 187 -0.58 -2.62 9.94
N ALA A 188 -1.86 -2.88 9.74
CA ALA A 188 -2.63 -2.37 8.63
C ALA A 188 -4.09 -2.11 9.02
N LEU A 189 -4.73 -1.25 8.24
CA LEU A 189 -6.12 -0.87 8.41
C LEU A 189 -6.90 -1.38 7.22
N LYS A 190 -7.79 -2.35 7.45
CA LYS A 190 -8.68 -2.87 6.42
C LYS A 190 -9.95 -2.03 6.40
N TYR A 191 -10.34 -1.53 5.24
CA TYR A 191 -11.67 -0.97 5.02
C TYR A 191 -12.72 -2.10 4.94
N GLU A 192 -13.88 -1.93 5.57
CA GLU A 192 -14.98 -2.91 5.52
C GLU A 192 -16.18 -2.38 4.74
N ARG A 193 -16.73 -1.24 5.21
CA ARG A 193 -17.92 -0.64 4.63
C ARG A 193 -17.97 0.87 4.86
N MET A 194 -18.82 1.51 4.06
CA MET A 194 -19.15 2.92 4.16
C MET A 194 -20.66 3.03 4.09
N THR A 195 -21.25 3.74 5.04
CA THR A 195 -22.71 3.92 5.15
C THR A 195 -23.03 5.39 5.38
N THR A 196 -24.14 5.86 4.81
CA THR A 196 -24.68 7.19 5.10
C THR A 196 -25.53 7.11 6.37
N ARG A 197 -25.31 8.04 7.30
CA ARG A 197 -26.08 8.18 8.53
C ARG A 197 -27.27 9.12 8.32
N GLU A 198 -28.23 9.08 9.25
CA GLU A 198 -29.43 9.94 9.22
C GLU A 198 -29.10 11.44 9.28
N ASP A 199 -27.98 11.80 9.93
CA ASP A 199 -27.47 13.17 10.01
C ASP A 199 -26.78 13.65 8.70
N GLY A 200 -26.82 12.84 7.64
CA GLY A 200 -26.19 13.12 6.35
C GLY A 200 -24.68 12.84 6.32
N LYS A 201 -24.07 12.44 7.45
CA LYS A 201 -22.64 12.12 7.51
C LYS A 201 -22.35 10.74 6.94
N PHE A 202 -21.10 10.53 6.56
CA PHE A 202 -20.61 9.26 6.03
C PHE A 202 -19.79 8.56 7.10
N LEU A 203 -20.28 7.40 7.55
CA LEU A 203 -19.58 6.52 8.48
C LEU A 203 -18.73 5.54 7.70
N LEU A 204 -17.44 5.53 8.02
CA LEU A 204 -16.44 4.69 7.39
C LEU A 204 -15.95 3.70 8.43
N GLU A 205 -16.17 2.42 8.18
CA GLU A 205 -15.82 1.36 9.11
C GLU A 205 -14.61 0.59 8.61
N GLY A 206 -13.71 0.29 9.54
CA GLY A 206 -12.52 -0.49 9.27
C GLY A 206 -12.16 -1.42 10.42
N ARG A 207 -11.14 -2.23 10.18
CA ARG A 207 -10.53 -3.12 11.17
C ARG A 207 -9.03 -2.95 11.22
N PHE A 208 -8.51 -2.93 12.43
CA PHE A 208 -7.09 -2.97 12.70
C PHE A 208 -6.56 -4.41 12.60
N PHE A 209 -5.38 -4.60 12.02
CA PHE A 209 -4.70 -5.90 12.01
C PHE A 209 -3.21 -5.76 12.29
N TRP A 210 -2.70 -6.64 13.14
CA TRP A 210 -1.27 -6.97 13.15
C TRP A 210 -0.97 -7.89 11.98
N LEU A 211 0.08 -7.57 11.23
CA LEU A 211 0.57 -8.35 10.12
C LEU A 211 1.88 -9.04 10.50
N ARG A 212 1.91 -10.37 10.37
CA ARG A 212 3.14 -11.16 10.50
C ARG A 212 4.00 -10.96 9.25
N ARG A 213 5.21 -10.47 9.44
CA ARG A 213 6.17 -10.29 8.35
C ARG A 213 6.92 -11.59 8.06
N ARG A 214 7.19 -11.87 6.78
CA ARG A 214 8.09 -12.92 6.31
C ARG A 214 9.53 -12.62 6.70
N ASN A 215 10.23 -13.64 7.19
CA ASN A 215 11.68 -13.60 7.28
C ASN A 215 12.26 -13.91 5.89
N GLY A 216 12.93 -12.94 5.29
CA GLY A 216 13.56 -13.04 3.97
C GLY A 216 13.88 -11.65 3.41
N SER A 217 14.66 -11.61 2.33
CA SER A 217 14.90 -10.38 1.58
C SER A 217 13.71 -10.12 0.63
N PRO A 218 13.22 -8.87 0.49
CA PRO A 218 12.20 -8.56 -0.51
C PRO A 218 12.69 -8.76 -1.95
N LEU A 219 14.01 -8.84 -2.16
CA LEU A 219 14.66 -9.09 -3.46
C LEU A 219 15.00 -10.56 -3.70
N GLU A 220 14.69 -11.45 -2.75
CA GLU A 220 14.85 -12.90 -2.94
C GLU A 220 14.04 -13.36 -4.16
N GLU A 221 14.65 -14.16 -5.02
CA GLU A 221 13.97 -14.77 -6.16
C GLU A 221 12.92 -15.79 -5.69
N VAL A 222 11.80 -15.84 -6.40
CA VAL A 222 10.62 -16.62 -6.04
C VAL A 222 10.11 -17.34 -7.27
N ASP A 223 9.99 -18.66 -7.14
CA ASP A 223 9.29 -19.49 -8.11
C ASP A 223 7.80 -19.59 -7.71
N PRO A 224 6.85 -19.08 -8.53
CA PRO A 224 5.43 -19.15 -8.20
C PRO A 224 4.92 -20.55 -7.86
N LEU A 225 5.46 -21.60 -8.48
CA LEU A 225 5.00 -22.97 -8.27
C LEU A 225 5.53 -23.55 -6.96
N LEU A 226 6.81 -23.35 -6.67
CA LEU A 226 7.47 -23.91 -5.49
C LEU A 226 7.19 -23.07 -4.23
N ASP A 227 7.33 -21.75 -4.34
CA ASP A 227 7.25 -20.82 -3.22
C ASP A 227 5.84 -20.26 -3.02
N GLY A 228 5.00 -20.26 -4.06
CA GLY A 228 3.63 -19.76 -4.03
C GLY A 228 2.87 -20.24 -2.80
N PRO A 229 2.73 -21.56 -2.56
CA PRO A 229 2.02 -22.08 -1.39
C PRO A 229 2.52 -21.51 -0.04
N ARG A 230 3.82 -21.19 0.09
CA ARG A 230 4.38 -20.60 1.32
C ARG A 230 3.92 -19.15 1.51
N PHE A 231 3.97 -18.32 0.47
CA PHE A 231 3.48 -16.93 0.51
C PHE A 231 1.99 -16.88 0.86
N LEU A 232 1.24 -17.88 0.42
CA LEU A 232 -0.20 -17.96 0.62
C LEU A 232 -0.58 -18.43 2.02
N ARG A 233 0.15 -19.41 2.57
CA ARG A 233 0.02 -19.76 4.00
C ARG A 233 0.34 -18.56 4.89
N GLN A 234 1.32 -17.74 4.51
CA GLN A 234 1.61 -16.51 5.23
C GLN A 234 0.47 -15.52 5.15
N LEU A 235 -0.16 -15.35 3.97
CA LEU A 235 -1.33 -14.50 3.78
C LEU A 235 -2.52 -14.92 4.67
N ALA A 236 -2.81 -16.22 4.71
CA ALA A 236 -3.85 -16.78 5.58
C ALA A 236 -3.53 -16.64 7.08
N GLY A 237 -2.23 -16.71 7.42
CA GLY A 237 -1.71 -16.52 8.77
C GLY A 237 -1.24 -15.11 9.09
N LEU A 238 -1.63 -14.09 8.30
CA LEU A 238 -1.13 -12.73 8.48
C LEU A 238 -1.51 -12.14 9.82
N HIS A 239 -2.61 -12.61 10.43
CA HIS A 239 -3.06 -12.15 11.73
C HIS A 239 -2.04 -12.51 12.82
N GLY A 240 -1.22 -11.52 13.19
CA GLY A 240 -0.30 -11.64 14.31
C GLY A 240 -1.06 -11.69 15.63
N SER A 241 -0.55 -12.50 16.58
CA SER A 241 -0.93 -12.40 17.97
C SER A 241 -0.25 -11.18 18.61
N PRO A 242 -0.95 -10.46 19.50
CA PRO A 242 -0.34 -9.35 20.23
C PRO A 242 0.94 -9.78 20.98
N GLY A 243 1.91 -8.87 21.07
CA GLY A 243 2.99 -9.00 22.05
C GLY A 243 2.45 -8.90 23.48
N LYS A 244 3.16 -9.48 24.46
CA LYS A 244 2.77 -9.46 25.88
C LYS A 244 2.64 -8.01 26.39
N GLY A 245 1.44 -7.63 26.84
CA GLY A 245 1.07 -6.32 27.43
C GLY A 245 -0.27 -6.44 28.17
N SER A 246 -0.65 -5.43 28.98
CA SER A 246 -1.77 -5.51 29.94
C SER A 246 -3.19 -5.47 29.33
N GLN A 247 -3.35 -4.91 28.12
CA GLN A 247 -4.49 -5.15 27.23
C GLN A 247 -4.02 -4.96 25.78
N PRO A 248 -3.40 -5.98 25.19
CA PRO A 248 -2.71 -5.75 23.94
C PRO A 248 -3.73 -5.70 22.81
N LEU A 249 -3.64 -4.68 21.97
CA LEU A 249 -4.54 -4.50 20.84
C LEU A 249 -4.60 -5.80 20.02
N VAL A 250 -5.80 -6.32 19.78
CA VAL A 250 -6.00 -7.57 19.05
C VAL A 250 -6.32 -7.29 17.59
N SER A 251 -5.74 -8.08 16.68
CA SER A 251 -6.12 -8.10 15.27
C SER A 251 -7.63 -8.31 15.10
N GLY A 252 -8.24 -7.62 14.15
CA GLY A 252 -9.67 -7.66 13.86
C GLY A 252 -10.51 -6.65 14.65
N ARG A 253 -9.91 -5.83 15.53
CA ARG A 253 -10.63 -4.78 16.25
C ARG A 253 -11.22 -3.77 15.27
N ALA A 254 -12.53 -3.60 15.32
CA ALA A 254 -13.25 -2.64 14.50
C ALA A 254 -13.03 -1.21 15.00
N PHE A 255 -13.09 -0.26 14.08
CA PHE A 255 -13.09 1.17 14.35
C PHE A 255 -13.97 1.89 13.33
N GLU A 256 -14.37 3.10 13.68
CA GLU A 256 -15.26 3.92 12.87
C GLU A 256 -14.72 5.35 12.75
N VAL A 257 -14.94 5.96 11.59
CA VAL A 257 -14.60 7.36 11.32
C VAL A 257 -15.78 8.03 10.64
N SER A 258 -16.24 9.16 11.18
CA SER A 258 -17.33 9.94 10.61
C SER A 258 -16.78 11.10 9.79
N LEU A 259 -17.22 11.23 8.54
CA LEU A 259 -16.82 12.30 7.62
C LEU A 259 -18.05 13.09 7.15
N GLU A 260 -17.87 14.39 6.94
CA GLU A 260 -18.97 15.29 6.59
C GLU A 260 -19.42 15.13 5.13
N THR A 261 -18.50 14.78 4.23
CA THR A 261 -18.79 14.68 2.79
C THR A 261 -18.47 13.30 2.24
N LYS A 262 -19.29 12.86 1.27
CA LYS A 262 -19.07 11.60 0.53
C LYS A 262 -17.68 11.58 -0.11
N ARG A 263 -17.26 12.71 -0.68
CA ARG A 263 -15.98 12.85 -1.36
C ARG A 263 -14.81 12.63 -0.41
N GLU A 264 -14.85 13.16 0.81
CA GLU A 264 -13.80 12.91 1.81
C GLU A 264 -13.79 11.46 2.27
N ALA A 265 -14.97 10.85 2.42
CA ALA A 265 -15.10 9.44 2.75
C ALA A 265 -14.50 8.53 1.66
N GLU A 266 -14.77 8.80 0.40
CA GLU A 266 -14.18 8.05 -0.72
C GLU A 266 -12.65 8.21 -0.78
N LYS A 267 -12.12 9.41 -0.45
CA LYS A 267 -10.67 9.63 -0.33
C LYS A 267 -10.06 8.82 0.81
N MET A 268 -10.64 8.88 2.00
CA MET A 268 -10.14 8.13 3.16
C MET A 268 -10.18 6.63 2.90
N LYS A 269 -11.28 6.12 2.35
CA LYS A 269 -11.42 4.72 1.92
C LYS A 269 -10.27 4.32 1.00
N SER A 270 -9.99 5.12 -0.03
CA SER A 270 -8.92 4.82 -0.98
C SER A 270 -7.54 4.81 -0.30
N MET A 271 -7.29 5.70 0.66
CA MET A 271 -6.06 5.70 1.47
C MET A 271 -5.93 4.44 2.33
N MET A 272 -7.03 3.98 2.94
CA MET A 272 -7.04 2.76 3.74
C MET A 272 -6.79 1.52 2.88
N GLU A 273 -7.47 1.41 1.74
CA GLU A 273 -7.30 0.29 0.80
C GLU A 273 -5.86 0.25 0.24
N PHE A 274 -5.29 1.42 -0.08
CA PHE A 274 -3.89 1.55 -0.48
C PHE A 274 -2.92 1.13 0.63
N GLN A 275 -3.10 1.67 1.84
CA GLN A 275 -2.26 1.35 2.99
C GLN A 275 -2.31 -0.15 3.30
N TRP A 276 -3.49 -0.75 3.24
CA TRP A 276 -3.68 -2.19 3.40
C TRP A 276 -2.88 -2.98 2.37
N ALA A 277 -3.04 -2.68 1.07
CA ALA A 277 -2.34 -3.39 0.01
C ALA A 277 -0.81 -3.31 0.18
N CYS A 278 -0.27 -2.10 0.41
CA CYS A 278 1.15 -1.92 0.67
C CYS A 278 1.63 -2.68 1.92
N ALA A 279 0.84 -2.66 2.99
CA ALA A 279 1.21 -3.30 4.23
C ALA A 279 1.23 -4.84 4.10
N VAL A 280 0.26 -5.41 3.38
CA VAL A 280 0.21 -6.84 3.06
C VAL A 280 1.39 -7.24 2.16
N ILE A 281 1.66 -6.49 1.09
CA ILE A 281 2.79 -6.77 0.19
C ILE A 281 4.11 -6.73 0.95
N ALA A 282 4.32 -5.72 1.79
CA ALA A 282 5.54 -5.62 2.57
C ALA A 282 5.66 -6.73 3.63
N ALA A 283 4.54 -7.11 4.27
CA ALA A 283 4.52 -8.24 5.19
C ALA A 283 4.87 -9.56 4.49
N MET A 284 4.31 -9.82 3.30
CA MET A 284 4.55 -11.03 2.52
C MET A 284 5.97 -11.10 1.95
N SER A 285 6.48 -9.98 1.42
CA SER A 285 7.83 -9.94 0.82
C SER A 285 8.95 -9.91 1.84
N GLY A 286 8.67 -9.47 3.07
CA GLY A 286 9.69 -9.24 4.10
C GLY A 286 10.26 -7.82 4.07
N ALA A 287 9.72 -6.93 3.23
CA ALA A 287 10.13 -5.53 3.12
C ALA A 287 9.78 -4.71 4.37
N GLY A 288 10.44 -3.55 4.50
CA GLY A 288 10.11 -2.54 5.50
C GLY A 288 10.65 -2.88 6.89
N ARG A 289 11.81 -3.56 6.95
CA ARG A 289 12.58 -3.73 8.18
C ARG A 289 13.20 -2.41 8.61
N PRO A 290 13.40 -2.19 9.92
CA PRO A 290 14.22 -1.08 10.40
C PRO A 290 15.61 -1.03 9.77
N GLU A 291 16.19 -2.19 9.45
CA GLU A 291 17.48 -2.31 8.74
C GLU A 291 17.41 -1.84 7.29
N ASP A 292 16.26 -2.01 6.63
CA ASP A 292 16.00 -1.45 5.29
C ASP A 292 15.81 0.08 5.35
N MET A 293 15.86 0.66 6.57
CA MET A 293 15.67 2.07 6.83
C MET A 293 16.99 2.73 7.25
N ASP A 294 17.34 3.80 6.55
CA ASP A 294 18.48 4.68 6.88
C ASP A 294 18.46 5.08 8.38
N PRO A 295 19.54 4.87 9.16
CA PRO A 295 19.56 5.14 10.59
C PRO A 295 19.40 6.63 10.96
N ASP A 296 19.69 7.59 10.08
CA ASP A 296 19.83 9.01 10.44
C ASP A 296 18.51 9.81 10.48
N ILE A 297 17.36 9.14 10.38
CA ILE A 297 16.13 9.78 9.92
C ILE A 297 14.93 9.33 10.81
N HIS A 298 14.60 10.17 11.81
CA HIS A 298 13.63 10.04 12.94
C HIS A 298 12.23 9.39 12.67
N GLN A 299 11.65 8.79 13.74
CA GLN A 299 10.53 7.80 13.83
C GLN A 299 9.20 8.05 13.06
N ALA A 300 8.81 9.30 12.74
CA ALA A 300 7.59 9.59 11.95
C ALA A 300 7.64 9.13 10.47
N LYS A 301 8.64 8.30 10.11
CA LYS A 301 9.03 7.94 8.75
C LYS A 301 8.84 6.45 8.43
N CYS A 302 8.34 5.63 9.35
CA CYS A 302 8.24 4.17 9.20
C CYS A 302 7.26 3.74 8.09
N ALA A 303 6.06 4.33 8.00
CA ALA A 303 5.11 4.02 6.93
C ALA A 303 5.61 4.50 5.54
N ARG A 304 6.26 5.68 5.48
CA ARG A 304 6.88 6.24 4.25
C ARG A 304 7.91 5.27 3.68
N ARG A 305 8.77 4.75 4.54
CA ARG A 305 9.88 3.89 4.17
C ARG A 305 9.43 2.52 3.69
N ARG A 306 8.34 1.97 4.22
CA ARG A 306 7.76 0.71 3.72
C ARG A 306 7.35 0.83 2.26
N VAL A 307 6.65 1.91 1.90
CA VAL A 307 6.23 2.13 0.51
C VAL A 307 7.40 2.56 -0.38
N ILE A 308 8.35 3.37 0.11
CA ILE A 308 9.55 3.73 -0.67
C ILE A 308 10.46 2.52 -0.90
N ALA A 309 10.70 1.69 0.12
CA ALA A 309 11.46 0.45 0.00
C ALA A 309 10.76 -0.51 -0.96
N TRP A 310 9.43 -0.59 -0.90
CA TRP A 310 8.63 -1.31 -1.88
C TRP A 310 8.82 -0.76 -3.31
N LEU A 311 8.63 0.54 -3.53
CA LEU A 311 8.80 1.18 -4.85
C LEU A 311 10.24 1.03 -5.38
N LYS A 312 11.25 1.14 -4.51
CA LYS A 312 12.66 0.91 -4.87
C LYS A 312 12.92 -0.55 -5.24
N ALA A 313 12.34 -1.50 -4.50
CA ALA A 313 12.49 -2.93 -4.80
C ALA A 313 11.76 -3.31 -6.10
N VAL A 314 10.58 -2.74 -6.35
CA VAL A 314 9.88 -2.86 -7.65
C VAL A 314 10.74 -2.29 -8.78
N LYS A 315 11.36 -1.12 -8.59
CA LYS A 315 12.26 -0.52 -9.58
C LYS A 315 13.52 -1.35 -9.83
N ALA A 316 14.17 -1.81 -8.77
CA ALA A 316 15.39 -2.63 -8.86
C ALA A 316 15.13 -4.00 -9.52
N ALA A 317 13.88 -4.47 -9.45
CA ALA A 317 13.47 -5.70 -10.10
C ALA A 317 12.91 -5.50 -11.52
N GLY A 318 12.85 -4.25 -12.00
CA GLY A 318 12.66 -3.93 -13.42
C GLY A 318 13.92 -4.28 -14.23
N PRO A 319 13.83 -4.37 -15.56
CA PRO A 319 14.99 -4.68 -16.39
C PRO A 319 16.06 -3.60 -16.17
N GLU A 320 17.27 -4.00 -15.77
CA GLU A 320 18.42 -3.11 -15.88
C GLU A 320 18.55 -2.75 -17.35
N ALA A 321 18.53 -1.45 -17.67
CA ALA A 321 18.83 -1.00 -19.02
C ALA A 321 20.18 -1.62 -19.43
N PRO A 322 20.29 -2.20 -20.63
CA PRO A 322 21.56 -2.76 -21.09
C PRO A 322 22.64 -1.69 -20.96
N ARG A 323 23.75 -2.04 -20.30
CA ARG A 323 24.89 -1.13 -20.19
C ARG A 323 25.38 -0.81 -21.61
N GLU A 324 25.46 0.47 -21.95
CA GLU A 324 25.93 0.96 -23.25
C GLU A 324 27.35 0.49 -23.61
N ASP A 325 28.10 -0.05 -22.63
CA ASP A 325 29.45 -0.56 -22.79
C ASP A 325 29.57 -1.79 -23.72
N ASN A 326 28.46 -2.41 -24.15
CA ASN A 326 28.46 -3.57 -25.05
C ASN A 326 28.13 -3.25 -26.52
N MET A 327 27.97 -1.97 -26.92
CA MET A 327 27.74 -1.60 -28.34
C MET A 327 28.97 -1.03 -29.06
N ALA A 328 30.14 -1.01 -28.42
CA ALA A 328 31.37 -0.51 -29.02
C ALA A 328 32.30 -1.65 -29.45
N GLU A 329 31.80 -2.68 -30.13
CA GLU A 329 32.64 -3.64 -30.87
C GLU A 329 31.78 -4.45 -31.87
N SER A 330 31.47 -3.82 -33.00
CA SER A 330 31.08 -4.50 -34.25
C SER A 330 31.23 -3.58 -35.45
#